data_AF-A0A0C1HB12-F1
#
_entry.id   AF-A0A0C1HB12-F1
#
_cell.length_a   1.000
_cell.length_b   1.000
_cell.length_c   1.000
_cell.angle_alpha   90.00
_cell.angle_beta   90.00
_cell.angle_gamma   90.00
#
_symmetry.space_group_name_H-M   'P 1'
#
loop_
_entity.id
_entity.type
_entity.pdbx_description
1 polymer ?
#
loop_
_entity_poly.entity_id
_entity_poly.type
_entity_poly.pdbx_seq_one_letter_code
_entity_poly.pdbx_strand_id
1 'polypeptide(L)' 'MSIGSLPLIKETETQHIMITGGTGSGKTNCLHHLLKSVRQQKQRAIIVDTTGLLTERYYLAGKDILLNSLDSRRAPWHS' A
#
# COMPACT_ATOMS: atom_id res chain seq x y z
N MET A 1 5.98 4.43 -13.06
CA MET A 1 4.99 3.69 -12.26
C MET A 1 3.98 2.98 -13.15
N SER A 2 3.44 1.84 -12.73
CA SER A 2 2.41 1.08 -13.47
C SER A 2 1.39 0.40 -12.54
N ILE A 3 0.18 0.16 -13.04
CA ILE A 3 -0.87 -0.63 -12.38
C ILE A 3 -1.10 -1.88 -13.23
N GLY A 4 -0.53 -3.01 -12.81
CA GLY A 4 -0.56 -4.24 -13.60
C GLY A 4 0.28 -4.04 -14.87
N SER A 5 -0.34 -4.23 -16.03
CA SER A 5 0.26 -3.95 -17.34
C SER A 5 0.07 -2.51 -17.82
N LEU A 6 -0.71 -1.68 -17.12
CA LEU A 6 -0.99 -0.30 -17.53
C LEU A 6 0.09 0.64 -17.00
N PRO A 7 0.93 1.25 -17.87
CA PRO A 7 1.84 2.31 -17.44
C PRO A 7 1.04 3.56 -17.06
N LEU A 8 1.44 4.21 -15.96
CA LEU A 8 0.94 5.55 -15.65
C LEU A 8 1.69 6.56 -16.51
N ILE A 9 0.98 7.61 -16.94
CA ILE A 9 1.59 8.76 -17.61
C ILE A 9 2.59 9.38 -16.62
N LYS A 10 3.79 9.69 -17.10
CA LYS A 10 4.85 10.29 -16.28
C LYS A 10 4.32 11.51 -15.52
N GLU A 11 4.67 11.64 -14.25
CA GLU A 11 4.30 12.75 -13.34
C GLU A 11 2.82 12.80 -12.92
N THR A 12 1.97 11.90 -13.41
CA THR A 12 0.57 11.81 -12.94
C THR A 12 0.44 11.11 -11.59
N GLU A 13 1.46 10.39 -11.13
CA GLU A 13 1.46 9.71 -9.83
C GLU A 13 1.31 10.66 -8.64
N THR A 14 1.66 11.95 -8.81
CA THR A 14 1.52 12.98 -7.77
C THR A 14 0.15 13.66 -7.79
N GLN A 15 -0.70 13.36 -8.77
CA GLN A 15 -2.01 14.01 -8.96
C GLN A 15 -3.16 13.31 -8.21
N HIS A 16 -2.83 12.36 -7.33
CA HIS A 16 -3.78 11.45 -6.67
C HIS A 16 -4.43 10.44 -7.64
N ILE A 17 -4.79 9.27 -7.11
CA ILE A 17 -5.47 8.21 -7.86
C ILE A 17 -6.74 7.84 -7.10
N MET A 18 -7.88 7.85 -7.78
CA MET A 18 -9.15 7.36 -7.23
C MET A 18 -9.51 6.01 -7.86
N ILE A 19 -9.65 4.97 -7.04
CA ILE A 19 -10.09 3.64 -7.46
C ILE A 19 -11.55 3.45 -7.00
N THR A 20 -12.47 3.33 -7.95
CA THR A 20 -13.92 3.17 -7.68
C THR A 20 -14.51 1.99 -8.45
N GLY A 21 -15.67 1.49 -8.00
CA GLY A 21 -16.39 0.36 -8.60
C GLY A 21 -17.21 -0.44 -7.59
N GLY A 22 -18.15 -1.25 -8.08
CA GLY A 22 -19.02 -2.11 -7.25
C GLY A 22 -18.26 -3.22 -6.50
N THR A 23 -18.94 -3.93 -5.60
CA THR A 23 -18.38 -5.12 -4.94
C THR A 23 -17.97 -6.15 -5.98
N GLY A 24 -16.77 -6.75 -5.81
CA GLY A 24 -16.23 -7.72 -6.77
C GLY A 24 -15.57 -7.12 -8.02
N SER A 25 -15.59 -5.80 -8.22
CA SER A 25 -15.03 -5.16 -9.43
C SER A 25 -13.49 -5.13 -9.52
N GLY A 26 -12.78 -5.81 -8.60
CA GLY A 26 -11.31 -5.88 -8.64
C GLY A 26 -10.56 -4.69 -8.03
N LYS A 27 -11.20 -3.80 -7.27
CA LYS A 27 -10.53 -2.66 -6.60
C LYS A 27 -9.32 -3.08 -5.75
N THR A 28 -9.48 -4.14 -4.96
CA THR A 28 -8.41 -4.70 -4.12
C THR A 28 -7.25 -5.23 -4.97
N ASN A 29 -7.54 -5.86 -6.12
CA ASN A 29 -6.51 -6.31 -7.06
C ASN A 29 -5.75 -5.13 -7.67
N CYS A 30 -6.45 -4.05 -8.04
CA CYS A 30 -5.83 -2.80 -8.49
C CYS A 30 -4.87 -2.24 -7.43
N LEU A 31 -5.30 -2.19 -6.16
CA LEU A 31 -4.45 -1.77 -5.05
C LEU A 31 -3.21 -2.67 -4.88
N HIS A 32 -3.36 -3.99 -5.02
CA HIS A 32 -2.22 -4.92 -4.97
C HIS A 32 -1.19 -4.65 -6.07
N HIS A 33 -1.64 -4.34 -7.29
CA HIS A 33 -0.75 -3.96 -8.37
C HIS A 33 -0.02 -2.65 -8.09
N LEU A 34 -0.72 -1.66 -7.54
CA LEU A 34 -0.13 -0.38 -7.15
C LEU A 34 0.97 -0.55 -6.10
N LEU A 35 0.68 -1.27 -5.01
CA LEU A 35 1.63 -1.52 -3.93
C LEU A 35 2.88 -2.30 -4.40
N LYS A 36 2.69 -3.28 -5.32
CA LYS A 36 3.81 -3.98 -5.96
C LYS A 36 4.70 -3.00 -6.74
N SER A 37 4.10 -2.09 -7.49
CA SER A 37 4.82 -1.07 -8.27
C SER A 37 5.61 -0.11 -7.38
N VAL A 38 5.02 0.36 -6.28
CA VAL A 38 5.68 1.21 -5.26
C VAL A 38 6.92 0.50 -4.72
N ARG A 39 6.79 -0.78 -4.34
CA ARG A 39 7.90 -1.55 -3.79
C ARG A 39 9.02 -1.77 -4.81
N GLN A 40 8.68 -2.13 -6.04
CA GLN A 40 9.65 -2.35 -7.13
C GLN A 40 10.45 -1.09 -7.44
N GLN A 41 9.80 0.08 -7.40
CA GLN A 41 10.43 1.38 -7.60
C GLN A 41 11.13 1.93 -6.35
N LYS A 42 11.18 1.17 -5.24
CA LYS A 42 11.76 1.59 -3.95
C LYS A 42 11.16 2.90 -3.40
N GLN A 43 9.90 3.16 -3.72
CA GLN A 43 9.15 4.30 -3.19
C GLN A 43 8.61 3.98 -1.78
N ARG A 44 8.31 5.03 -1.02
CA ARG A 44 7.68 4.93 0.30
C ARG A 44 6.16 5.10 0.17
N ALA A 45 5.42 4.39 1.00
CA ALA A 45 3.97 4.54 1.12
C ALA A 45 3.56 4.48 2.60
N ILE A 46 2.52 5.23 2.93
CA ILE A 46 1.79 5.11 4.20
C ILE A 46 0.46 4.44 3.84
N ILE A 47 0.15 3.35 4.53
CA ILE A 47 -1.07 2.57 4.29
C ILE A 47 -1.92 2.63 5.54
N VAL A 48 -3.15 3.13 5.39
CA VAL A 48 -4.17 3.02 6.43
C VAL A 48 -4.91 1.71 6.20
N ASP A 49 -4.58 0.71 7.01
CA ASP A 49 -5.16 -0.62 6.93
C ASP A 49 -6.01 -0.90 8.16
N THR A 50 -7.32 -0.69 8.03
CA THR A 50 -8.28 -0.92 9.12
C THR A 50 -8.62 -2.40 9.32
N THR A 51 -8.27 -3.27 8.37
CA THR A 51 -8.62 -4.69 8.38
C THR A 51 -7.45 -5.59 8.79
N GLY A 52 -6.22 -5.10 8.67
CA GLY A 52 -5.00 -5.88 8.86
C GLY A 52 -4.58 -6.71 7.65
N LEU A 53 -5.41 -6.84 6.61
CA LEU A 53 -5.14 -7.70 5.44
C LEU A 53 -3.92 -7.24 4.63
N LEU A 54 -3.70 -5.93 4.50
CA LEU A 54 -2.53 -5.42 3.77
C LEU A 54 -1.28 -5.55 4.63
N THR A 55 -1.42 -5.32 5.93
CA THR A 55 -0.35 -5.51 6.90
C THR A 55 0.12 -6.96 6.90
N GLU A 56 -0.79 -7.92 7.03
CA GLU A 56 -0.49 -9.35 6.96
C GLU A 56 0.24 -9.73 5.66
N ARG A 57 -0.21 -9.18 4.52
CA ARG A 57 0.32 -9.56 3.21
C ARG A 57 1.63 -8.89 2.82
N TYR A 58 1.89 -7.66 3.29
CA TYR A 58 2.98 -6.82 2.77
C TYR A 58 3.98 -6.33 3.80
N TYR A 59 3.68 -6.42 5.10
CA TYR A 59 4.59 -5.95 6.14
C TYR A 59 5.85 -6.82 6.19
N LEU A 60 7.02 -6.17 6.13
CA LEU A 60 8.31 -6.81 6.27
C LEU A 60 9.00 -6.31 7.54
N ALA A 61 9.10 -7.20 8.54
CA ALA A 61 9.78 -6.91 9.79
C ALA A 61 11.23 -6.46 9.54
N GLY A 62 11.68 -5.44 10.27
CA GLY A 62 13.01 -4.83 10.12
C GLY A 62 13.14 -3.88 8.92
N LYS A 63 12.12 -3.76 8.07
CA LYS A 63 12.11 -2.82 6.93
C LYS A 63 10.97 -1.82 6.99
N ASP A 64 9.76 -2.29 7.30
CA ASP A 64 8.58 -1.45 7.37
C ASP A 64 8.27 -1.07 8.83
N ILE A 65 7.55 0.04 9.01
CA ILE A 65 7.14 0.54 10.32
C ILE A 65 5.66 0.21 10.50
N LEU A 66 5.33 -0.51 11.58
CA LEU A 66 3.94 -0.78 11.96
C LEU A 66 3.52 0.12 13.12
N LEU A 67 2.50 0.94 12.89
CA LEU A 67 1.89 1.80 13.91
C LEU A 67 0.55 1.20 14.35
N ASN A 68 0.62 0.28 15.32
CA ASN A 68 -0.55 -0.33 15.94
C ASN A 68 -0.26 -0.59 17.42
N SER A 69 -0.95 0.08 18.34
CA SER A 69 -0.67 -0.04 19.79
C SER A 69 -0.88 -1.44 20.36
N LEU A 70 -1.70 -2.26 19.70
CA LEU A 70 -2.06 -3.61 20.12
C LEU A 70 -1.19 -4.71 19.48
N ASP A 71 -0.32 -4.35 18.53
CA ASP A 71 0.55 -5.30 17.84
C ASP A 71 1.93 -5.37 18.51
N SER A 72 2.45 -6.57 18.77
CA SER A 72 3.76 -6.75 19.38
C SER A 72 4.93 -6.31 18.48
N ARG A 73 4.71 -6.25 17.16
CA ARG A 73 5.70 -5.82 16.15
C ARG A 73 5.75 -4.31 15.98
N ARG A 74 4.90 -3.57 16.72
CA ARG A 74 4.76 -2.12 16.59
C ARG A 74 6.07 -1.38 16.80
N ALA A 75 6.22 -0.26 16.11
CA ALA A 75 7.22 0.71 16.49
C ALA A 75 6.79 1.44 17.79
N PRO A 76 7.74 1.79 18.67
CA PRO A 76 7.46 2.74 19.75
C PRO A 76 7.15 4.11 19.13
N TRP A 77 6.04 4.70 19.55
CA TRP A 77 5.58 6.01 19.03
C TRP A 77 5.80 7.16 20.03
N HIS A 78 5.93 6.82 21.31
CA HIS A 78 6.23 7.75 22.40
C HIS A 78 7.33 7.15 23.30
N SER A 79 8.17 8.03 23.84
CA SER A 79 9.20 7.76 24.84
C SER A 79 8.66 7.93 26.25
#